data_AF-A0A537PN59-F1
#
_entry.id   AF-A0A537PN59-F1
#
_cell.length_a   1.000
_cell.length_b   1.000
_cell.length_c   1.000
_cell.angle_alpha   90.00
_cell.angle_beta   90.00
_cell.angle_gamma   90.00
#
_symmetry.space_group_name_H-M   'P 1'
#
loop_
_entity.id
_entity.type
_entity.pdbx_description
1 polymer ?
#
loop_
_entity_poly.entity_id
_entity_poly.type
_entity_poly.pdbx_seq_one_letter_code
_entity_poly.pdbx_strand_id
1 'polypeptide(L)'
;EGRLIGLVESSEPGAYRYSRQGEILRCPWHGWEFDVRTGKSWCDPARTRAKTYEVGTEPGRSLVEGPYRAETFAVTVEEEYVVVEV
;
A
#
# COMPACT_ATOMS: atom_id res chain seq x y z
N GLU A 1 11.50 -3.09 7.77
CA GLU A 1 10.18 -2.54 7.44
C GLU A 1 10.34 -1.07 7.04
N GLY A 2 9.86 -0.67 5.86
CA GLY A 2 9.89 0.72 5.41
C GLY A 2 8.57 1.43 5.72
N ARG A 3 8.58 2.76 5.78
CA ARG A 3 7.39 3.55 6.14
C ARG A 3 6.79 4.20 4.90
N LEU A 4 5.47 4.16 4.79
CA LEU A 4 4.73 4.96 3.83
C LEU A 4 4.62 6.41 4.31
N ILE A 5 4.96 7.33 3.41
CA ILE A 5 4.99 8.77 3.64
C ILE A 5 4.38 9.52 2.44
N GLY A 6 4.30 10.84 2.55
CA GLY A 6 4.10 11.75 1.43
C GLY A 6 5.32 12.64 1.21
N LEU A 7 5.20 13.54 0.25
CA LEU A 7 6.24 14.48 -0.14
C LEU A 7 5.99 15.84 0.47
N VAL A 8 7.07 16.53 0.83
CA VAL A 8 7.04 17.95 1.16
C VAL A 8 7.58 18.69 -0.05
N GLU A 9 6.73 19.48 -0.68
CA GLU A 9 7.06 20.25 -1.87
C GLU A 9 7.01 21.74 -1.54
N SER A 10 7.90 22.51 -2.15
CA SER A 10 7.98 23.96 -1.96
C SER A 10 8.47 24.60 -3.25
N SER A 11 7.81 25.68 -3.66
CA SER A 11 8.24 26.52 -4.78
C SER A 11 9.10 27.70 -4.32
N GLU A 12 8.96 28.10 -3.06
CA GLU A 12 9.65 29.26 -2.48
C GLU A 12 9.86 29.09 -0.96
N PRO A 13 10.91 29.70 -0.37
CA PRO A 13 11.17 29.62 1.05
C PRO A 13 9.96 30.07 1.89
N GLY A 14 9.59 29.27 2.90
CA GLY A 14 8.49 29.58 3.82
C GLY A 14 7.11 29.12 3.36
N ALA A 15 6.94 28.75 2.09
CA ALA A 15 5.72 28.13 1.58
C ALA A 15 5.97 26.67 1.20
N TYR A 16 5.25 25.75 1.83
CA TYR A 16 5.33 24.33 1.49
C TYR A 16 3.95 23.69 1.52
N ARG A 17 3.83 22.59 0.78
CA ARG A 17 2.65 21.73 0.78
C ARG A 17 3.06 20.29 0.99
N TYR A 18 2.17 19.55 1.62
CA TYR A 18 2.29 18.10 1.73
C TYR A 18 1.45 17.45 0.65
N SER A 19 2.03 16.54 -0.12
CA SER A 19 1.37 15.88 -1.26
C SER A 19 1.66 14.39 -1.28
N ARG A 20 0.85 13.63 -2.05
CA ARG A 20 1.04 12.20 -2.32
C ARG A 20 1.18 11.32 -1.07
N GLN A 21 0.41 11.64 -0.03
CA GLN A 21 0.45 10.91 1.24
C GLN A 21 0.12 9.42 1.02
N GLY A 22 1.02 8.55 1.50
CA GLY A 22 0.84 7.10 1.41
C GLY A 22 1.32 6.48 0.09
N GLU A 23 1.82 7.30 -0.84
CA GLU A 23 2.28 6.81 -2.16
C GLU A 23 3.79 6.54 -2.20
N ILE A 24 4.55 7.01 -1.21
CA ILE A 24 6.01 6.94 -1.21
C ILE A 24 6.49 6.02 -0.08
N LEU A 25 7.27 4.99 -0.43
CA LEU A 25 7.95 4.13 0.52
C LEU A 25 9.33 4.71 0.84
N ARG A 26 9.58 5.00 2.13
CA ARG A 26 10.89 5.41 2.62
C ARG A 26 11.61 4.25 3.32
N CYS A 27 12.81 3.95 2.84
CA CYS A 27 13.72 2.97 3.44
C CYS A 27 14.18 3.44 4.84
N PRO A 28 14.10 2.58 5.88
CA PRO A 28 14.40 2.99 7.26
C PRO A 28 15.90 3.21 7.52
N TRP A 29 16.78 2.67 6.67
CA TRP A 29 18.23 2.71 6.92
C TRP A 29 18.86 3.98 6.34
N HIS A 30 18.53 4.32 5.10
CA HIS A 30 19.22 5.37 4.36
C HIS A 30 18.27 6.43 3.81
N GLY A 31 16.98 6.33 4.13
CA GLY A 31 15.98 7.34 3.75
C GLY A 31 15.64 7.39 2.26
N TRP A 32 16.09 6.43 1.44
CA TRP A 32 15.73 6.38 0.02
C TRP A 32 14.22 6.24 -0.17
N GLU A 33 13.70 6.96 -1.14
CA GLU A 33 12.28 7.12 -1.40
C GLU A 33 11.92 6.52 -2.75
N PHE A 34 10.84 5.75 -2.77
CA PHE A 34 10.37 5.07 -3.96
C PHE A 34 8.86 5.25 -4.11
N ASP A 35 8.42 5.52 -5.33
CA ASP A 35 7.01 5.49 -5.69
C ASP A 35 6.50 4.04 -5.60
N VAL A 36 5.50 3.79 -4.77
CA VAL A 36 5.00 2.42 -4.50
C VAL A 36 4.39 1.77 -5.75
N ARG A 37 3.82 2.56 -6.67
CA ARG A 37 3.17 2.04 -7.87
C ARG A 37 4.17 1.62 -8.93
N THR A 38 5.24 2.39 -9.08
CA THR A 38 6.20 2.22 -10.19
C THR A 38 7.55 1.66 -9.76
N GLY A 39 7.84 1.66 -8.46
CA GLY A 39 9.13 1.30 -7.89
C GLY A 39 10.24 2.31 -8.19
N LYS A 40 9.97 3.41 -8.92
CA LYS A 40 11.00 4.38 -9.28
C LYS A 40 11.48 5.16 -8.06
N SER A 41 12.79 5.39 -7.98
CA SER A 41 13.38 6.29 -7.00
C SER A 41 12.85 7.70 -7.19
N TRP A 42 12.59 8.41 -6.09
CA TRP A 42 12.20 9.82 -6.13
C TRP A 42 13.36 10.72 -6.60
N CYS A 43 14.60 10.40 -6.23
CA CYS A 43 15.77 11.24 -6.53
C CYS A 43 16.48 10.90 -7.85
N ASP A 44 16.46 9.63 -8.29
CA ASP A 44 17.05 9.20 -9.57
C ASP A 44 16.11 8.20 -10.29
N PRO A 45 14.94 8.67 -10.77
CA PRO A 45 13.90 7.81 -11.34
C PRO A 45 14.31 7.10 -12.63
N ALA A 46 15.35 7.58 -13.31
CA ALA A 46 15.83 7.02 -14.57
C ALA A 46 16.77 5.81 -14.34
N ARG A 47 17.56 5.83 -13.27
CA ARG A 47 18.63 4.83 -13.05
C ARG A 47 18.34 3.91 -11.87
N THR A 48 17.54 4.33 -10.90
CA THR A 48 17.29 3.56 -9.68
C THR A 48 15.82 3.22 -9.54
N ARG A 49 15.52 1.92 -9.43
CA ARG A 49 14.18 1.41 -9.18
C ARG A 49 14.22 0.20 -8.26
N ALA A 50 13.25 0.11 -7.36
CA ALA A 50 12.88 -1.12 -6.68
C ALA A 50 12.13 -2.05 -7.65
N LYS A 51 12.19 -3.35 -7.39
CA LYS A 51 11.40 -4.35 -8.12
C LYS A 51 9.92 -4.18 -7.77
N THR A 52 9.07 -4.10 -8.79
CA THR A 52 7.62 -4.10 -8.63
C THR A 52 7.03 -5.48 -8.87
N TYR A 53 5.86 -5.70 -8.31
CA TYR A 53 5.06 -6.89 -8.50
C TYR A 53 3.66 -6.44 -8.92
N GLU A 54 3.14 -7.06 -9.97
CA GLU A 54 1.74 -6.86 -10.36
C GLU A 54 0.86 -7.41 -9.24
N VAL A 55 -0.05 -6.58 -8.75
CA VAL A 55 -1.01 -6.93 -7.71
C VAL A 55 -2.40 -6.56 -8.20
N GLY A 56 -3.34 -7.47 -8.03
CA GLY A 56 -4.73 -7.30 -8.35
C GLY A 56 -5.60 -7.82 -7.21
N THR A 57 -6.86 -7.41 -7.20
CA THR A 57 -7.87 -7.93 -6.27
C THR A 57 -8.88 -8.75 -7.04
N GLU A 58 -9.14 -9.95 -6.58
CA GLU A 58 -10.21 -10.80 -7.09
C GLU A 58 -11.34 -10.87 -6.06
N PRO A 59 -12.62 -11.01 -6.48
CA PRO A 59 -13.70 -11.31 -5.56
C PRO A 59 -13.37 -12.52 -4.67
N GLY A 60 -13.67 -12.48 -3.37
CA GLY A 60 -13.33 -13.58 -2.45
C GLY A 60 -13.82 -14.97 -2.91
N ARG A 61 -14.95 -15.02 -3.62
CA ARG A 61 -15.50 -16.24 -4.21
C ARG A 61 -14.66 -16.86 -5.34
N SER A 62 -13.85 -16.07 -6.06
CA SER A 62 -12.96 -16.56 -7.13
C SER A 62 -11.58 -16.97 -6.63
N LEU A 63 -11.21 -16.62 -5.38
CA LEU A 63 -9.94 -17.01 -4.76
C LEU A 63 -9.91 -18.47 -4.26
N VAL A 64 -11.05 -19.18 -4.30
CA VAL A 64 -11.21 -20.53 -3.71
C VAL A 64 -10.70 -21.65 -4.64
N GLU A 65 -10.36 -21.35 -5.90
CA GLU A 65 -9.71 -22.31 -6.79
C GLU A 65 -8.18 -22.34 -6.56
N GLY A 66 -7.78 -22.89 -5.41
CA GLY A 66 -6.39 -23.12 -5.07
C GLY A 66 -6.26 -24.00 -3.81
N PRO A 67 -5.07 -24.50 -3.46
CA PRO A 67 -4.88 -25.35 -2.28
C PRO A 67 -5.17 -24.63 -0.95
N TYR A 68 -5.29 -23.29 -0.98
CA TYR A 68 -5.60 -22.46 0.18
C TYR A 68 -7.10 -22.15 0.20
N ARG A 69 -7.87 -22.96 0.93
CA ARG A 69 -9.28 -22.68 1.23
C ARG A 69 -9.36 -21.70 2.39
N ALA A 70 -9.89 -20.50 2.15
CA ALA A 70 -10.40 -19.68 3.25
C ALA A 70 -11.69 -20.35 3.79
N GLU A 71 -11.72 -20.66 5.08
CA GLU A 71 -12.94 -21.14 5.74
C GLU A 71 -13.95 -20.00 5.82
N THR A 72 -15.18 -20.28 5.40
CA THR A 72 -16.29 -19.32 5.44
C THR A 72 -17.25 -19.71 6.55
N PHE A 73 -17.58 -18.77 7.43
CA PHE A 73 -18.57 -18.94 8.49
C PHE A 73 -19.83 -18.17 8.13
N ALA A 74 -21.00 -18.73 8.45
CA ALA A 74 -22.25 -17.99 8.33
C ALA A 74 -22.22 -16.86 9.35
N VAL A 75 -22.41 -15.62 8.88
CA VAL A 75 -22.46 -14.43 9.71
C VAL A 75 -23.79 -13.75 9.50
N THR A 76 -24.46 -13.44 10.60
CA THR A 76 -25.71 -12.67 10.61
C THR A 76 -25.42 -11.29 11.21
N VAL A 77 -25.83 -10.24 10.50
CA VAL A 77 -25.70 -8.86 11.01
C VAL A 77 -27.01 -8.50 11.70
N GLU A 78 -26.99 -8.52 13.02
CA GLU A 78 -28.06 -7.98 13.86
C GLU A 78 -27.52 -6.66 14.43
N GLU A 79 -27.99 -5.53 13.89
CA GLU A 79 -27.57 -4.18 14.29
C GLU A 79 -26.06 -3.89 14.03
N GLU A 80 -25.36 -3.13 14.89
CA GLU A 80 -23.95 -2.71 14.67
C GLU A 80 -22.90 -3.74 15.16
N TYR A 81 -23.25 -5.03 15.25
CA TYR A 81 -22.29 -6.07 15.65
C TYR A 81 -22.31 -7.30 14.74
N VAL A 82 -21.15 -7.96 14.69
CA VAL A 82 -20.89 -9.15 13.87
C VAL A 82 -20.69 -10.34 14.82
N VAL A 83 -21.59 -11.33 14.78
CA VAL A 83 -21.50 -12.57 15.57
C VAL A 83 -20.95 -13.71 14.70
N VAL A 84 -19.96 -14.44 15.21
CA VAL A 84 -19.38 -15.64 14.58
C VAL A 84 -19.57 -16.81 15.54
N GLU A 85 -20.33 -17.82 15.12
CA GLU A 85 -20.49 -19.08 15.86
C GLU A 85 -19.37 -20.05 15.47
N VAL A 86 -18.71 -20.67 16.45
CA VAL A 86 -17.59 -21.61 16.30
C VAL A 86 -18.01 -23.01 16.71
#